data_AF-A0A9W9L237-F1
#
_entry.id   AF-A0A9W9L237-F1
#
_cell.length_a   1.000
_cell.length_b   1.000
_cell.length_c   1.000
_cell.angle_alpha   90.00
_cell.angle_beta   90.00
_cell.angle_gamma   90.00
#
_symmetry.space_group_name_H-M   'P 1'
#
loop_
_entity.id
_entity.type
_entity.pdbx_description
1 polymer ?
#
loop_
_entity_poly.entity_id
_entity_poly.type
_entity_poly.pdbx_seq_one_letter_code
_entity_poly.pdbx_strand_id
1 'polypeptide(L)'
;MVDGDAQLNGNRRKLPFFNRARPDRPVTARRASTVHTHRIIRALLYLIAWIFILLVVIGNVANKPVLRNTYFLYLDLSNIIPLSVPNAVLINSIARSIGLHDFYQVGLWNFCEGYDDEGITKCSKPETLYAFNPVKIIVSELLSGASIALPSDITKPLHLAKVASQWMFGLFLTAAVLNFIMIFISPLAVSSRPPQSIKAVAANGGQLTGKPPHRRCKFLLFRSLPMLFISFFTALVTIVASAVATVMWYIFANVFASASADFNIKAHVGTQMMVFMWIGSGFSLIAFILQFGSCCASCCGGHKARKQLKAQGINYKEKGFYNNSQSDTYTEPGPLAEDREMAEPHAVTRD
;
A
#
# COMPACT_ATOMS: atom_id res chain seq x y z
N MET A 1 -91.72 -2.76 21.51
CA MET A 1 -91.94 -1.34 21.87
C MET A 1 -91.17 -1.05 23.13
N VAL A 2 -90.53 0.13 23.14
CA VAL A 2 -89.59 0.71 24.10
C VAL A 2 -88.11 0.45 23.78
N ASP A 3 -87.57 1.49 23.14
CA ASP A 3 -86.18 1.85 22.86
C ASP A 3 -85.32 2.02 24.11
N GLY A 4 -83.99 2.07 23.91
CA GLY A 4 -83.07 2.61 24.90
C GLY A 4 -81.59 2.38 24.59
N ASP A 5 -81.05 3.11 23.62
CA ASP A 5 -79.62 3.18 23.31
C ASP A 5 -78.79 3.68 24.51
N ALA A 6 -77.82 2.88 24.96
CA ALA A 6 -76.78 3.30 25.90
C ALA A 6 -75.45 3.53 25.16
N GLN A 7 -75.16 4.79 24.82
CA GLN A 7 -73.84 5.20 24.35
C GLN A 7 -72.83 5.18 25.52
N LEU A 8 -72.02 4.13 25.59
CA LEU A 8 -70.80 4.11 26.41
C LEU A 8 -69.70 4.92 25.70
N ASN A 9 -69.52 6.14 26.20
CA ASN A 9 -68.53 7.10 25.73
C ASN A 9 -67.11 6.58 26.00
N GLY A 10 -66.53 5.90 25.01
CA GLY A 10 -65.21 5.27 25.05
C GLY A 10 -64.08 6.30 24.99
N ASN A 11 -63.82 6.98 26.10
CA ASN A 11 -62.67 7.87 26.23
C ASN A 11 -61.39 7.02 26.35
N ARG A 12 -60.84 6.57 25.22
CA ARG A 12 -59.51 5.94 25.19
C ARG A 12 -58.48 6.97 25.67
N ARG A 13 -58.06 6.86 26.92
CA ARG A 13 -56.83 7.51 27.39
C ARG A 13 -55.70 7.04 26.50
N LYS A 14 -55.25 7.89 25.57
CA LYS A 14 -54.01 7.66 24.83
C LYS A 14 -52.91 7.63 25.88
N LEU A 15 -52.36 6.45 26.15
CA LEU A 15 -51.11 6.34 26.89
C LEU A 15 -50.10 7.25 26.19
N PRO A 16 -49.33 8.08 26.92
CA PRO A 16 -48.30 8.88 26.30
C PRO A 16 -47.41 7.92 25.52
N PHE A 17 -47.30 8.18 24.23
CA PHE A 17 -46.35 7.48 23.38
C PHE A 17 -45.00 7.80 24.00
N PHE A 18 -44.40 6.82 24.70
CA PHE A 18 -42.98 6.87 25.00
C PHE A 18 -42.29 6.85 23.65
N ASN A 19 -42.10 8.03 23.07
CA ASN A 19 -41.04 8.26 22.13
C ASN A 19 -39.81 7.71 22.86
N ARG A 20 -39.31 6.56 22.40
CA ARG A 20 -37.95 6.15 22.70
C ARG A 20 -37.14 7.41 22.48
N ALA A 21 -36.58 7.97 23.56
CA ALA A 21 -35.49 8.90 23.43
C ALA A 21 -34.56 8.24 22.41
N ARG A 22 -34.36 8.88 21.26
CA ARG A 22 -33.28 8.48 20.36
C ARG A 22 -32.08 8.36 21.29
N PRO A 23 -31.40 7.21 21.36
CA PRO A 23 -30.26 7.13 22.25
C PRO A 23 -29.28 8.16 21.72
N ASP A 24 -29.16 9.28 22.42
CA ASP A 24 -28.13 10.27 22.23
C ASP A 24 -26.82 9.51 22.25
N ARG A 25 -26.28 9.28 21.06
CA ARG A 25 -25.02 8.60 20.90
C ARG A 25 -24.12 9.47 20.05
N PRO A 26 -23.51 10.50 20.63
CA PRO A 26 -22.29 11.01 20.06
C PRO A 26 -21.16 10.05 20.47
N VAL A 27 -21.10 8.84 19.90
CA VAL A 27 -19.96 7.96 20.19
C VAL A 27 -18.69 8.63 19.66
N THR A 28 -17.80 9.06 20.56
CA THR A 28 -16.49 9.69 20.31
C THR A 28 -15.46 8.80 19.56
N ALA A 29 -15.90 7.66 19.00
CA ALA A 29 -15.10 6.71 18.25
C ALA A 29 -15.62 6.60 16.80
N ARG A 30 -14.71 6.40 15.84
CA ARG A 30 -15.13 6.09 14.45
C ARG A 30 -16.01 4.84 14.48
N ARG A 31 -17.01 4.80 13.59
CA ARG A 31 -17.86 3.61 13.39
C ARG A 31 -16.96 2.40 13.14
N ALA A 32 -17.26 1.29 13.82
CA ALA A 32 -16.45 0.07 13.73
C ALA A 32 -16.29 -0.40 12.28
N SER A 33 -17.34 -0.30 11.46
CA SER A 33 -17.29 -0.61 10.03
C SER A 33 -16.24 0.21 9.29
N THR A 34 -16.22 1.53 9.46
CA THR A 34 -15.22 2.41 8.82
C THR A 34 -13.78 2.03 9.18
N VAL A 35 -13.54 1.67 10.45
CA VAL A 35 -12.21 1.23 10.91
C VAL A 35 -11.82 -0.09 10.24
N HIS A 36 -12.74 -1.05 10.15
CA HIS A 36 -12.50 -2.33 9.50
C HIS A 36 -12.28 -2.14 7.99
N THR A 37 -13.08 -1.32 7.32
CA THR A 37 -12.92 -1.00 5.89
C THR A 37 -11.53 -0.41 5.62
N HIS A 38 -11.06 0.56 6.41
CA HIS A 38 -9.71 1.10 6.24
C HIS A 38 -8.59 0.07 6.46
N ARG A 39 -8.77 -0.85 7.40
CA ARG A 39 -7.81 -1.94 7.64
C ARG A 39 -7.74 -2.90 6.45
N ILE A 40 -8.91 -3.32 5.96
CA ILE A 40 -9.04 -4.22 4.81
C ILE A 40 -8.45 -3.58 3.55
N ILE A 41 -8.81 -2.33 3.25
CA ILE A 41 -8.30 -1.62 2.07
C ILE A 41 -6.77 -1.60 2.08
N ARG A 42 -6.14 -1.26 3.21
CA ARG A 42 -4.67 -1.20 3.30
C ARG A 42 -4.01 -2.56 3.15
N ALA A 43 -4.56 -3.60 3.79
CA ALA A 43 -4.06 -4.96 3.64
C ALA A 43 -4.19 -5.43 2.18
N LEU A 44 -5.31 -5.13 1.53
CA LEU A 44 -5.58 -5.46 0.14
C LEU A 44 -4.60 -4.77 -0.82
N LEU A 45 -4.29 -3.49 -0.62
CA LEU A 45 -3.32 -2.78 -1.45
C LEU A 45 -1.92 -3.42 -1.38
N TYR A 46 -1.45 -3.76 -0.17
CA TYR A 46 -0.17 -4.45 0.02
C TYR A 46 -0.20 -5.89 -0.49
N LEU A 47 -1.35 -6.58 -0.39
CA LEU A 47 -1.53 -7.92 -0.94
C LEU A 47 -1.43 -7.92 -2.47
N ILE A 48 -2.10 -6.99 -3.14
CA ILE A 48 -2.02 -6.85 -4.59
C ILE A 48 -0.58 -6.50 -4.99
N ALA A 49 0.04 -5.53 -4.32
CA ALA A 49 1.44 -5.19 -4.58
C ALA A 49 2.36 -6.41 -4.43
N TRP A 50 2.20 -7.18 -3.35
CA TRP A 50 2.98 -8.38 -3.09
C TRP A 50 2.79 -9.46 -4.16
N ILE A 51 1.56 -9.72 -4.62
CA ILE A 51 1.29 -10.70 -5.68
C ILE A 51 2.02 -10.32 -6.98
N PHE A 52 1.93 -9.06 -7.40
CA PHE A 52 2.59 -8.61 -8.63
C PHE A 52 4.13 -8.62 -8.50
N ILE A 53 4.68 -8.19 -7.36
CA ILE A 53 6.13 -8.29 -7.13
C ILE A 53 6.58 -9.76 -7.04
N LEU A 54 5.76 -10.65 -6.50
CA LEU A 54 6.05 -12.09 -6.47
C LEU A 54 6.10 -12.66 -7.89
N LEU A 55 5.16 -12.27 -8.77
CA LEU A 55 5.17 -12.66 -10.19
C LEU A 55 6.44 -12.18 -10.90
N VAL A 56 6.93 -10.98 -10.56
CA VAL A 56 8.21 -10.48 -11.09
C VAL A 56 9.38 -11.32 -10.60
N VAL A 57 9.40 -11.70 -9.31
CA VAL A 57 10.46 -12.52 -8.74
C VAL A 57 10.50 -13.92 -9.37
N ILE A 58 9.35 -14.57 -9.58
CA ILE A 58 9.29 -15.92 -10.15
C ILE A 58 9.18 -15.95 -11.69
N GLY A 59 9.17 -14.79 -12.33
CA GLY A 59 9.02 -14.67 -13.77
C GLY A 59 10.11 -15.42 -14.52
N ASN A 60 9.71 -16.13 -15.58
CA ASN A 60 10.59 -16.93 -16.44
C ASN A 60 11.34 -18.08 -15.73
N VAL A 61 10.94 -18.50 -14.53
CA VAL A 61 11.60 -19.61 -13.82
C VAL A 61 11.29 -20.98 -14.45
N ALA A 62 10.11 -21.14 -15.04
CA ALA A 62 9.67 -22.39 -15.64
C ALA A 62 8.73 -22.16 -16.82
N ASN A 63 8.64 -23.15 -17.71
CA ASN A 63 7.69 -23.19 -18.82
C ASN A 63 6.25 -23.46 -18.34
N LYS A 64 5.65 -22.48 -17.67
CA LYS A 64 4.25 -22.47 -17.22
C LYS A 64 3.54 -21.25 -17.79
N PRO A 65 2.20 -21.31 -18.00
CA PRO A 65 1.44 -20.12 -18.42
C PRO A 65 1.65 -18.99 -17.41
N VAL A 66 1.60 -17.74 -17.90
CA VAL A 66 1.97 -16.51 -17.18
C VAL A 66 3.49 -16.38 -16.94
N LEU A 67 4.15 -17.38 -16.36
CA LEU A 67 5.60 -17.29 -16.07
C LEU A 67 6.45 -17.23 -17.35
N ARG A 68 6.10 -18.03 -18.37
CA ARG A 68 6.79 -18.05 -19.67
C ARG A 68 6.76 -16.69 -20.39
N ASN A 69 5.71 -15.92 -20.24
CA ASN A 69 5.60 -14.63 -20.92
C ASN A 69 6.13 -13.46 -20.05
N THR A 70 6.55 -13.77 -18.82
CA THR A 70 7.04 -12.81 -17.84
C THR A 70 8.57 -12.90 -17.78
N TYR A 71 9.24 -12.28 -18.75
CA TYR A 71 10.69 -12.17 -18.85
C TYR A 71 11.12 -10.70 -18.89
N PHE A 72 12.36 -10.40 -18.53
CA PHE A 72 12.89 -9.05 -18.64
C PHE A 72 13.39 -8.72 -20.03
N LEU A 73 14.11 -9.67 -20.64
CA LEU A 73 14.71 -9.53 -21.96
C LEU A 73 14.45 -10.79 -22.77
N TYR A 74 14.16 -10.61 -24.04
CA TYR A 74 14.13 -11.64 -25.05
C TYR A 74 15.17 -11.32 -26.12
N LEU A 75 15.96 -12.33 -26.47
CA LEU A 75 16.93 -12.29 -27.54
C LEU A 75 16.46 -13.24 -28.65
N ASP A 76 16.23 -12.69 -29.82
CA ASP A 76 15.87 -13.39 -31.05
C ASP A 76 17.13 -13.58 -31.89
N LEU A 77 17.42 -14.84 -32.17
CA LEU A 77 18.59 -15.35 -32.86
C LEU A 77 18.19 -16.14 -34.13
N SER A 78 16.92 -16.10 -34.56
CA SER A 78 16.44 -16.93 -35.68
C SER A 78 17.09 -16.56 -37.03
N ASN A 79 17.81 -15.44 -37.13
CA ASN A 79 18.35 -14.89 -38.39
C ASN A 79 19.86 -14.53 -38.35
N ILE A 80 20.69 -15.18 -37.53
CA ILE A 80 22.09 -14.75 -37.29
C ILE A 80 23.00 -14.78 -38.55
N ILE A 81 22.68 -15.57 -39.58
CA ILE A 81 23.53 -15.71 -40.78
C ILE A 81 22.99 -14.84 -41.94
N PRO A 82 23.79 -13.90 -42.50
CA PRO A 82 23.35 -13.02 -43.57
C PRO A 82 22.96 -13.80 -44.83
N LEU A 83 21.88 -13.33 -45.49
CA LEU A 83 21.26 -13.90 -46.70
C LEU A 83 22.14 -13.85 -47.98
N SER A 84 23.45 -13.64 -47.84
CA SER A 84 24.39 -13.56 -48.96
C SER A 84 24.75 -14.93 -49.55
N VAL A 85 24.15 -16.02 -49.06
CA VAL A 85 24.34 -17.39 -49.56
C VAL A 85 22.98 -17.99 -49.91
N PRO A 86 22.79 -18.52 -51.14
CA PRO A 86 21.54 -19.16 -51.50
C PRO A 86 21.43 -20.48 -50.74
N ASN A 87 20.46 -20.56 -49.83
CA ASN A 87 19.87 -21.75 -49.15
C ASN A 87 19.78 -21.61 -47.61
N ALA A 88 18.97 -20.65 -47.13
CA ALA A 88 18.69 -20.45 -45.70
C ALA A 88 18.03 -21.67 -45.01
N VAL A 89 17.29 -22.49 -45.77
CA VAL A 89 16.51 -23.62 -45.21
C VAL A 89 17.41 -24.77 -44.73
N LEU A 90 18.50 -25.07 -45.45
CA LEU A 90 19.45 -26.13 -45.05
C LEU A 90 20.30 -25.71 -43.84
N ILE A 91 20.49 -24.40 -43.65
CA ILE A 91 21.36 -23.84 -42.62
C ILE A 91 20.66 -23.78 -41.25
N ASN A 92 19.35 -23.52 -41.20
CA ASN A 92 18.58 -23.64 -39.95
C ASN A 92 18.62 -25.08 -39.38
N SER A 93 18.69 -26.09 -40.26
CA SER A 93 18.90 -27.48 -39.87
C SER A 93 20.29 -27.71 -39.25
N ILE A 94 21.31 -26.98 -39.73
CA ILE A 94 22.69 -27.04 -39.22
C ILE A 94 22.81 -26.25 -37.90
N ALA A 95 22.18 -25.08 -37.76
CA ALA A 95 22.16 -24.32 -36.51
C ALA A 95 21.54 -25.13 -35.34
N ARG A 96 20.44 -25.86 -35.60
CA ARG A 96 19.88 -26.84 -34.65
C ARG A 96 20.86 -27.98 -34.31
N SER A 97 21.63 -28.45 -35.29
CA SER A 97 22.65 -29.49 -35.06
C SER A 97 23.88 -29.01 -34.26
N ILE A 98 24.09 -27.69 -34.17
CA ILE A 98 25.14 -27.04 -33.37
C ILE A 98 24.65 -26.74 -31.94
N GLY A 99 23.35 -26.95 -31.64
CA GLY A 99 22.77 -26.72 -30.31
C GLY A 99 22.34 -25.28 -30.04
N LEU A 100 22.37 -24.41 -31.06
CA LEU A 100 21.92 -23.03 -30.93
C LEU A 100 20.39 -22.96 -30.96
N HIS A 101 19.81 -22.26 -29.98
CA HIS A 101 18.36 -22.06 -29.89
C HIS A 101 17.95 -20.76 -30.60
N ASP A 102 16.71 -20.73 -31.12
CA ASP A 102 16.18 -19.58 -31.87
C ASP A 102 15.95 -18.36 -30.97
N PHE A 103 15.63 -18.58 -29.69
CA PHE A 103 15.49 -17.50 -28.74
C PHE A 103 15.93 -17.82 -27.32
N TYR A 104 16.28 -16.75 -26.59
CA TYR A 104 16.63 -16.78 -25.17
C TYR A 104 15.84 -15.74 -24.38
N GLN A 105 15.21 -16.17 -23.31
CA GLN A 105 14.46 -15.33 -22.38
C GLN A 105 15.20 -15.24 -21.06
N VAL A 106 15.33 -14.03 -20.52
CA VAL A 106 16.06 -13.78 -19.28
C VAL A 106 15.10 -13.40 -18.15
N GLY A 107 15.13 -14.18 -17.07
CA GLY A 107 14.41 -13.92 -15.83
C GLY A 107 15.29 -13.30 -14.76
N LEU A 108 14.77 -13.19 -13.53
CA LEU A 108 15.54 -12.68 -12.40
C LEU A 108 16.59 -13.69 -11.89
N TRP A 109 16.28 -14.98 -11.96
CA TRP A 109 17.08 -16.07 -11.37
C TRP A 109 17.80 -16.93 -12.40
N ASN A 110 17.31 -16.93 -13.63
CA ASN A 110 17.71 -17.88 -14.65
C ASN A 110 17.41 -17.33 -16.05
N PHE A 111 17.66 -18.17 -17.05
CA PHE A 111 17.25 -17.97 -18.43
C PHE A 111 16.53 -19.23 -18.93
N CYS A 112 15.69 -19.06 -19.95
CA CYS A 112 15.05 -20.13 -20.69
C CYS A 112 15.39 -20.00 -22.17
N GLU A 113 15.51 -21.12 -22.85
CA GLU A 113 15.87 -21.25 -24.26
C GLU A 113 14.81 -22.08 -25.00
N GLY A 114 14.66 -21.84 -26.30
CA GLY A 114 13.63 -22.49 -27.09
C GLY A 114 13.73 -22.23 -28.59
N TYR A 115 12.86 -22.93 -29.33
CA TYR A 115 12.72 -22.80 -30.79
C TYR A 115 11.38 -22.19 -31.14
N ASP A 116 11.29 -21.48 -32.28
CA ASP A 116 10.06 -20.78 -32.66
C ASP A 116 8.87 -21.73 -32.93
N ASP A 117 9.15 -22.98 -33.33
CA ASP A 117 8.16 -24.04 -33.60
C ASP A 117 7.74 -24.83 -32.35
N GLU A 118 8.64 -25.06 -31.40
CA GLU A 118 8.37 -25.87 -30.19
C GLU A 118 8.09 -25.02 -28.93
N GLY A 119 8.51 -23.76 -28.94
CA GLY A 119 8.51 -22.88 -27.77
C GLY A 119 9.68 -23.18 -26.82
N ILE A 120 9.49 -22.90 -25.53
CA ILE A 120 10.55 -23.12 -24.52
C ILE A 120 10.79 -24.63 -24.33
N THR A 121 12.00 -25.07 -24.68
CA THR A 121 12.44 -26.46 -24.52
C THR A 121 13.09 -26.68 -23.16
N LYS A 122 13.92 -25.72 -22.69
CA LYS A 122 14.72 -25.87 -21.48
C LYS A 122 14.88 -24.55 -20.73
N CYS A 123 14.92 -24.66 -19.40
CA CYS A 123 15.23 -23.54 -18.51
C CYS A 123 16.41 -23.90 -17.61
N SER A 124 17.30 -22.94 -17.38
CA SER A 124 18.41 -23.08 -16.45
C SER A 124 17.91 -23.16 -15.01
N LYS A 125 18.71 -23.79 -14.14
CA LYS A 125 18.42 -23.86 -12.69
C LYS A 125 18.52 -22.45 -12.09
N PRO A 126 17.58 -22.05 -11.20
CA PRO A 126 17.64 -20.76 -10.51
C PRO A 126 18.93 -20.59 -9.72
N GLU A 127 19.65 -19.50 -9.95
CA GLU A 127 20.85 -19.12 -9.21
C GLU A 127 20.61 -17.83 -8.42
N THR A 128 21.14 -17.76 -7.19
CA THR A 128 21.10 -16.53 -6.39
C THR A 128 22.07 -15.50 -6.97
N LEU A 129 21.67 -14.23 -7.00
CA LEU A 129 22.49 -13.15 -7.59
C LEU A 129 22.87 -13.43 -9.05
N TYR A 130 21.97 -14.10 -9.77
CA TYR A 130 22.13 -14.40 -11.17
C TYR A 130 22.35 -13.13 -12.00
N ALA A 131 23.32 -13.20 -12.91
CA ALA A 131 23.60 -12.15 -13.86
C ALA A 131 23.79 -12.78 -15.25
N PHE A 132 22.96 -12.37 -16.20
CA PHE A 132 23.03 -12.88 -17.56
C PHE A 132 24.36 -12.49 -18.21
N ASN A 133 25.13 -13.50 -18.61
CA ASN A 133 26.39 -13.32 -19.33
C ASN A 133 26.24 -13.92 -20.74
N PRO A 134 25.90 -13.11 -21.75
CA PRO A 134 25.60 -13.60 -23.09
C PRO A 134 26.80 -14.28 -23.74
N VAL A 135 28.02 -13.81 -23.44
CA VAL A 135 29.25 -14.40 -23.98
C VAL A 135 29.42 -15.83 -23.50
N LYS A 136 29.23 -16.08 -22.20
CA LYS A 136 29.40 -17.43 -21.64
C LYS A 136 28.37 -18.40 -22.21
N ILE A 137 27.12 -17.95 -22.36
CA ILE A 137 26.01 -18.77 -22.82
C ILE A 137 26.17 -19.11 -24.31
N ILE A 138 26.46 -18.12 -25.15
CA ILE A 138 26.62 -18.35 -26.59
C ILE A 138 27.89 -19.19 -26.86
N VAL A 139 29.00 -18.95 -26.15
CA VAL A 139 30.24 -19.71 -26.34
C VAL A 139 30.15 -21.13 -25.77
N SER A 140 29.36 -21.38 -24.72
CA SER A 140 29.19 -22.74 -24.20
C SER A 140 28.36 -23.64 -25.11
N GLU A 141 27.45 -23.05 -25.89
CA GLU A 141 26.64 -23.78 -26.88
C GLU A 141 27.37 -23.92 -28.22
N LEU A 142 28.25 -22.97 -28.58
CA LEU A 142 29.14 -23.10 -29.73
C LEU A 142 30.34 -24.01 -29.41
N LEU A 143 30.13 -25.32 -29.51
CA LEU A 143 31.10 -26.42 -29.28
C LEU A 143 32.39 -26.40 -30.15
N SER A 144 32.67 -25.35 -30.92
CA SER A 144 33.66 -25.36 -31.99
C SER A 144 34.76 -24.29 -31.90
N GLY A 145 35.02 -23.73 -30.71
CA GLY A 145 36.22 -22.91 -30.49
C GLY A 145 36.33 -21.65 -31.36
N ALA A 146 35.22 -21.21 -31.96
CA ALA A 146 35.17 -19.97 -32.72
C ALA A 146 35.24 -18.79 -31.76
N SER A 147 36.42 -18.21 -31.60
CA SER A 147 36.58 -16.92 -30.94
C SER A 147 36.02 -15.84 -31.86
N ILE A 148 34.74 -15.51 -31.70
CA ILE A 148 34.20 -14.28 -32.28
C ILE A 148 34.92 -13.15 -31.55
N ALA A 149 35.72 -12.37 -32.28
CA ALA A 149 36.35 -11.17 -31.77
C ALA A 149 35.25 -10.18 -31.41
N LEU A 150 34.80 -10.26 -30.16
CA LEU A 150 33.77 -9.38 -29.62
C LEU A 150 34.36 -7.97 -29.54
N PRO A 151 33.71 -6.95 -30.14
CA PRO A 151 34.18 -5.57 -30.09
C PRO A 151 34.43 -5.14 -28.64
N SER A 152 35.52 -4.41 -28.40
CA SER A 152 35.88 -3.92 -27.05
C SER A 152 34.78 -3.08 -26.38
N ASP A 153 33.82 -2.59 -27.16
CA ASP A 153 32.73 -1.70 -26.73
C ASP A 153 31.62 -2.39 -25.94
N ILE A 154 31.45 -3.71 -26.04
CA ILE A 154 30.40 -4.44 -25.31
C ILE A 154 30.79 -4.83 -23.87
N THR A 155 32.06 -4.67 -23.49
CA THR A 155 32.55 -5.03 -22.14
C THR A 155 32.00 -4.10 -21.05
N LYS A 156 31.87 -2.80 -21.33
CA LYS A 156 31.33 -1.81 -20.37
C LYS A 156 29.85 -2.04 -20.06
N PRO A 157 28.96 -2.23 -21.06
CA PRO A 157 27.57 -2.59 -20.80
C PRO A 157 27.40 -3.94 -20.09
N LEU A 158 28.26 -4.93 -20.37
CA LEU A 158 28.21 -6.22 -19.69
C LEU A 158 28.53 -6.12 -18.19
N HIS A 159 29.54 -5.30 -17.84
CA HIS A 159 29.86 -5.06 -16.44
C HIS A 159 28.72 -4.32 -15.72
N LEU A 160 28.15 -3.31 -16.38
CA LEU A 160 26.99 -2.59 -15.86
C LEU A 160 25.78 -3.52 -15.65
N ALA A 161 25.52 -4.43 -16.60
CA ALA A 161 24.45 -5.41 -16.51
C ALA A 161 24.62 -6.40 -15.35
N LYS A 162 25.85 -6.86 -15.11
CA LYS A 162 26.15 -7.74 -13.98
C LYS A 162 25.85 -7.07 -12.65
N VAL A 163 26.40 -5.87 -12.44
CA VAL A 163 26.19 -5.12 -11.21
C VAL A 163 24.70 -4.83 -11.02
N ALA A 164 24.04 -4.30 -12.05
CA ALA A 164 22.62 -3.97 -11.98
C ALA A 164 21.74 -5.20 -11.69
N SER A 165 21.99 -6.36 -12.31
CA SER A 165 21.21 -7.59 -12.08
C SER A 165 21.30 -8.06 -10.62
N GLN A 166 22.48 -7.96 -10.01
CA GLN A 166 22.68 -8.29 -8.59
C GLN A 166 21.93 -7.33 -7.66
N TRP A 167 21.97 -6.02 -7.95
CA TRP A 167 21.20 -5.03 -7.19
C TRP A 167 19.70 -5.24 -7.34
N MET A 168 19.23 -5.46 -8.57
CA MET A 168 17.82 -5.75 -8.86
C MET A 168 17.32 -6.96 -8.08
N PHE A 169 18.12 -8.04 -8.07
CA PHE A 169 17.82 -9.24 -7.30
C PHE A 169 17.59 -8.93 -5.82
N GLY A 170 18.52 -8.22 -5.19
CA GLY A 170 18.40 -7.83 -3.78
C GLY A 170 17.22 -6.90 -3.51
N LEU A 171 16.99 -5.92 -4.38
CA LEU A 171 15.92 -4.93 -4.24
C LEU A 171 14.53 -5.56 -4.40
N PHE A 172 14.29 -6.39 -5.41
CA PHE A 172 13.00 -7.06 -5.60
C PHE A 172 12.71 -8.08 -4.50
N LEU A 173 13.72 -8.83 -4.03
CA LEU A 173 13.54 -9.75 -2.92
C LEU A 173 13.20 -9.00 -1.62
N THR A 174 13.91 -7.91 -1.34
CA THR A 174 13.62 -7.04 -0.19
C THR A 174 12.22 -6.42 -0.31
N ALA A 175 11.84 -5.95 -1.48
CA ALA A 175 10.50 -5.42 -1.75
C ALA A 175 9.41 -6.48 -1.51
N ALA A 176 9.61 -7.72 -1.96
CA ALA A 176 8.66 -8.81 -1.72
C ALA A 176 8.48 -9.08 -0.22
N VAL A 177 9.56 -9.18 0.54
CA VAL A 177 9.51 -9.41 2.00
C VAL A 177 8.85 -8.24 2.73
N LEU A 178 9.22 -7.00 2.41
CA LEU A 178 8.65 -5.82 3.05
C LEU A 178 7.14 -5.68 2.75
N ASN A 179 6.72 -5.86 1.50
CA ASN A 179 5.30 -5.83 1.15
C ASN A 179 4.52 -6.94 1.88
N PHE A 180 5.06 -8.15 1.99
CA PHE A 180 4.44 -9.24 2.73
C PHE A 180 4.24 -8.89 4.21
N ILE A 181 5.28 -8.38 4.88
CA ILE A 181 5.21 -7.96 6.28
C ILE A 181 4.16 -6.85 6.46
N MET A 182 4.08 -5.92 5.50
CA MET A 182 3.13 -4.81 5.55
C MET A 182 1.66 -5.23 5.44
N ILE A 183 1.35 -6.40 4.88
CA ILE A 183 -0.03 -6.95 4.86
C ILE A 183 -0.56 -7.07 6.30
N PHE A 184 0.26 -7.55 7.23
CA PHE A 184 -0.14 -7.78 8.63
C PHE A 184 0.01 -6.55 9.51
N ILE A 185 1.07 -5.78 9.27
CA ILE A 185 1.45 -4.65 10.12
C ILE A 185 0.61 -3.39 9.80
N SER A 186 0.28 -3.14 8.53
CA SER A 186 -0.44 -1.93 8.10
C SER A 186 -1.85 -1.75 8.72
N PRO A 187 -2.66 -2.81 8.90
CA PRO A 187 -3.94 -2.72 9.64
C PRO A 187 -3.80 -2.22 11.08
N LEU A 188 -2.69 -2.55 11.75
CA LEU A 188 -2.44 -2.16 13.14
C LEU A 188 -2.20 -0.65 13.28
N ALA A 189 -1.86 0.05 12.20
CA ALA A 189 -1.74 1.51 12.20
C ALA A 189 -3.11 2.23 12.30
N VAL A 190 -4.23 1.56 11.98
CA VAL A 190 -5.57 2.16 12.03
C VAL A 190 -6.15 2.09 13.44
N SER A 191 -6.32 3.27 14.05
CA SER A 191 -6.98 3.42 15.34
C SER A 191 -8.47 3.75 15.19
N SER A 192 -9.30 3.15 16.06
CA SER A 192 -10.72 3.50 16.19
C SER A 192 -10.94 4.87 16.85
N ARG A 193 -9.93 5.38 17.56
CA ARG A 193 -9.98 6.65 18.32
C ARG A 193 -8.78 7.53 17.95
N PRO A 194 -8.73 8.05 16.71
CA PRO A 194 -7.66 8.96 16.30
C PRO A 194 -7.73 10.25 17.14
N PRO A 195 -6.61 10.97 17.31
CA PRO A 195 -6.58 12.24 18.05
C PRO A 195 -7.48 13.34 17.46
N GLN A 196 -8.02 13.15 16.26
CA GLN A 196 -9.01 14.04 15.64
C GLN A 196 -10.44 13.85 16.18
N SER A 197 -10.75 12.73 16.84
CA SER A 197 -12.12 12.47 17.32
C SER A 197 -12.58 13.44 18.41
N ILE A 198 -11.64 14.20 18.97
CA ILE A 198 -11.89 15.35 19.84
C ILE A 198 -12.76 16.44 19.18
N LYS A 199 -12.84 16.52 17.85
CA LYS A 199 -13.79 17.44 17.17
C LYS A 199 -15.24 17.19 17.55
N ALA A 200 -15.62 15.96 17.87
CA ALA A 200 -16.97 15.65 18.32
C ALA A 200 -17.30 16.34 19.65
N VAL A 201 -16.29 16.59 20.49
CA VAL A 201 -16.46 17.30 21.78
C VAL A 201 -16.85 18.76 21.55
N ALA A 202 -16.25 19.40 20.54
CA ALA A 202 -16.61 20.75 20.12
C ALA A 202 -18.05 20.83 19.58
N ALA A 203 -18.52 19.76 18.93
CA ALA A 203 -19.88 19.68 18.39
C ALA A 203 -20.94 19.46 19.49
N ASN A 204 -20.58 18.81 20.61
CA ASN A 204 -21.49 18.52 21.72
C ASN A 204 -21.34 19.51 22.89
N GLY A 205 -20.92 20.76 22.64
CA GLY A 205 -20.81 21.77 23.69
C GLY A 205 -19.82 21.44 24.82
N GLY A 206 -18.82 20.58 24.57
CA GLY A 206 -17.81 20.21 25.57
C GLY A 206 -18.07 18.87 26.28
N GLN A 207 -19.20 18.21 26.04
CA GLN A 207 -19.52 16.96 26.73
C GLN A 207 -18.83 15.74 26.11
N LEU A 208 -18.08 15.00 26.94
CA LEU A 208 -17.33 13.81 26.52
C LEU A 208 -18.15 12.54 26.79
N THR A 209 -18.71 11.94 25.75
CA THR A 209 -19.42 10.66 25.86
C THR A 209 -18.51 9.51 25.41
N GLY A 210 -18.05 8.69 26.36
CA GLY A 210 -17.25 7.49 26.12
C GLY A 210 -15.76 7.59 26.51
N LYS A 211 -14.96 6.61 26.07
CA LYS A 211 -13.53 6.52 26.42
C LYS A 211 -12.72 7.63 25.72
N PRO A 212 -11.77 8.27 26.41
CA PRO A 212 -10.98 9.37 25.84
C PRO A 212 -10.17 8.91 24.61
N PRO A 213 -9.91 9.82 23.66
CA PRO A 213 -9.00 9.55 22.55
C PRO A 213 -7.59 9.22 23.04
N HIS A 214 -6.81 8.52 22.23
CA HIS A 214 -5.43 8.19 22.61
C HIS A 214 -4.58 9.44 22.78
N ARG A 215 -3.62 9.38 23.72
CA ARG A 215 -2.64 10.44 23.97
C ARG A 215 -1.88 10.77 22.69
N ARG A 216 -2.04 11.99 22.18
CA ARG A 216 -1.53 12.41 20.86
C ARG A 216 -0.03 12.12 20.68
N CYS A 217 0.82 12.57 21.60
CA CYS A 217 2.27 12.38 21.48
C CYS A 217 2.68 10.90 21.52
N LYS A 218 2.15 10.11 22.45
CA LYS A 218 2.50 8.68 22.54
C LYS A 218 1.97 7.89 21.33
N PHE A 219 0.75 8.18 20.89
CA PHE A 219 0.16 7.54 19.72
C PHE A 219 0.91 7.85 18.43
N LEU A 220 1.31 9.11 18.23
CA LEU A 220 2.08 9.52 17.06
C LEU A 220 3.50 8.95 17.06
N LEU A 221 4.22 9.07 18.18
CA LEU A 221 5.62 8.65 18.29
C LEU A 221 5.78 7.13 18.25
N PHE A 222 4.97 6.38 19.01
CA PHE A 222 5.15 4.93 19.12
C PHE A 222 4.38 4.12 18.08
N ARG A 223 3.41 4.72 17.37
CA ARG A 223 2.58 3.97 16.42
C ARG A 223 2.56 4.54 15.01
N SER A 224 2.31 5.85 14.82
CA SER A 224 2.19 6.36 13.44
C SER A 224 3.53 6.63 12.76
N LEU A 225 4.52 7.16 13.48
CA LEU A 225 5.84 7.49 12.92
C LEU A 225 6.63 6.26 12.46
N PRO A 226 6.82 5.21 13.29
CA PRO A 226 7.54 4.01 12.86
C PRO A 226 6.89 3.36 11.63
N MET A 227 5.55 3.28 11.63
CA MET A 227 4.78 2.78 10.50
C MET A 227 4.96 3.62 9.24
N LEU A 228 5.05 4.95 9.40
CA LEU A 228 5.31 5.85 8.28
C LEU A 228 6.67 5.57 7.66
N PHE A 229 7.73 5.49 8.47
CA PHE A 229 9.08 5.22 7.99
C PHE A 229 9.17 3.87 7.27
N ILE A 230 8.62 2.81 7.85
CA ILE A 230 8.61 1.48 7.22
C ILE A 230 7.82 1.52 5.90
N SER A 231 6.66 2.20 5.86
CA SER A 231 5.85 2.32 4.62
C SER A 231 6.54 3.12 3.54
N PHE A 232 7.24 4.20 3.91
CA PHE A 232 8.04 5.00 3.00
C PHE A 232 9.19 4.18 2.43
N PHE A 233 9.95 3.50 3.28
CA PHE A 233 11.06 2.65 2.85
C PHE A 233 10.59 1.51 1.94
N THR A 234 9.46 0.87 2.27
CA THR A 234 8.86 -0.18 1.44
C THR A 234 8.50 0.34 0.05
N ALA A 235 7.82 1.48 -0.04
CA ALA A 235 7.47 2.09 -1.32
C ALA A 235 8.71 2.54 -2.10
N LEU A 236 9.69 3.14 -1.42
CA LEU A 236 10.95 3.58 -2.02
C LEU A 236 11.71 2.40 -2.63
N VAL A 237 11.95 1.33 -1.87
CA VAL A 237 12.67 0.14 -2.36
C VAL A 237 11.92 -0.47 -3.55
N THR A 238 10.59 -0.57 -3.49
CA THR A 238 9.78 -1.16 -4.57
C THR A 238 9.82 -0.30 -5.85
N ILE A 239 9.82 1.03 -5.74
CA ILE A 239 9.90 1.93 -6.91
C ILE A 239 11.32 1.94 -7.48
N VAL A 240 12.34 2.02 -6.62
CA VAL A 240 13.75 2.01 -7.04
C VAL A 240 14.08 0.70 -7.75
N ALA A 241 13.59 -0.45 -7.26
CA ALA A 241 13.75 -1.74 -7.93
C ALA A 241 13.22 -1.69 -9.38
N SER A 242 11.97 -1.25 -9.56
CA SER A 242 11.34 -1.15 -10.89
C SER A 242 12.03 -0.14 -11.80
N ALA A 243 12.48 1.00 -11.27
CA ALA A 243 13.21 2.01 -12.03
C ALA A 243 14.57 1.49 -12.52
N VAL A 244 15.37 0.90 -11.62
CA VAL A 244 16.66 0.29 -11.96
C VAL A 244 16.48 -0.82 -13.00
N ALA A 245 15.46 -1.66 -12.82
CA ALA A 245 15.12 -2.70 -13.79
C ALA A 245 14.78 -2.15 -15.18
N THR A 246 13.93 -1.12 -15.24
CA THR A 246 13.52 -0.50 -16.50
C THR A 246 14.73 0.04 -17.25
N VAL A 247 15.56 0.84 -16.57
CA VAL A 247 16.74 1.47 -17.18
C VAL A 247 17.71 0.41 -17.67
N MET A 248 17.99 -0.60 -16.83
CA MET A 248 18.99 -1.61 -17.16
C MET A 248 18.61 -2.44 -18.38
N TRP A 249 17.40 -3.01 -18.40
CA TRP A 249 17.00 -3.89 -19.50
C TRP A 249 16.80 -3.15 -20.82
N TYR A 250 16.40 -1.87 -20.76
CA TYR A 250 16.34 -1.03 -21.95
C TYR A 250 17.73 -0.73 -22.51
N ILE A 251 18.70 -0.36 -21.66
CA ILE A 251 20.10 -0.18 -22.09
C ILE A 251 20.64 -1.47 -22.70
N PHE A 252 20.40 -2.60 -22.03
CA PHE A 252 20.88 -3.89 -22.49
C PHE A 252 20.26 -4.25 -23.85
N ALA A 253 18.94 -4.15 -24.00
CA ALA A 253 18.26 -4.37 -25.29
C ALA A 253 18.81 -3.47 -26.40
N ASN A 254 19.04 -2.19 -26.11
CA ASN A 254 19.60 -1.25 -27.08
C ASN A 254 21.04 -1.61 -27.48
N VAL A 255 21.88 -2.06 -26.54
CA VAL A 255 23.26 -2.47 -26.82
C VAL A 255 23.31 -3.70 -27.74
N PHE A 256 22.44 -4.70 -27.50
CA PHE A 256 22.35 -5.86 -28.38
C PHE A 256 21.79 -5.50 -29.75
N ALA A 257 20.79 -4.62 -29.80
CA ALA A 257 20.25 -4.11 -31.05
C ALA A 257 21.29 -3.27 -31.83
N SER A 258 22.16 -2.51 -31.17
CA SER A 258 23.18 -1.68 -31.85
C SER A 258 24.42 -2.46 -32.28
N ALA A 259 24.82 -3.48 -31.52
CA ALA A 259 25.94 -4.35 -31.88
C ALA A 259 25.64 -5.31 -33.05
N SER A 260 24.38 -5.33 -33.50
CA SER A 260 23.85 -6.23 -34.53
C SER A 260 24.16 -5.83 -35.98
N ALA A 261 24.94 -4.77 -36.21
CA ALA A 261 25.30 -4.35 -37.58
C ALA A 261 26.03 -5.46 -38.36
N ASP A 262 26.71 -6.38 -37.65
CA ASP A 262 27.40 -7.53 -38.23
C ASP A 262 26.61 -8.86 -38.10
N PHE A 263 25.61 -8.93 -37.20
CA PHE A 263 24.81 -10.14 -36.91
C PHE A 263 23.36 -9.72 -36.61
N ASN A 264 22.37 -10.19 -37.36
CA ASN A 264 20.95 -9.79 -37.27
C ASN A 264 20.21 -10.32 -36.01
N ILE A 265 20.70 -9.92 -34.83
CA ILE A 265 20.18 -10.29 -33.51
C ILE A 265 19.19 -9.22 -33.06
N LYS A 266 17.95 -9.58 -32.76
CA LYS A 266 16.94 -8.63 -32.25
C LYS A 266 16.77 -8.83 -30.76
N ALA A 267 16.87 -7.75 -29.99
CA ALA A 267 16.63 -7.76 -28.55
C ALA A 267 15.38 -6.95 -28.22
N HIS A 268 14.46 -7.52 -27.45
CA HIS A 268 13.27 -6.82 -26.99
C HIS A 268 13.03 -7.04 -25.50
N VAL A 269 12.43 -6.03 -24.87
CA VAL A 269 12.11 -6.03 -23.45
C VAL A 269 10.72 -6.62 -23.23
N GLY A 270 10.55 -7.47 -22.23
CA GLY A 270 9.26 -8.07 -21.91
C GLY A 270 8.28 -7.06 -21.34
N THR A 271 7.25 -6.72 -22.12
CA THR A 271 6.24 -5.72 -21.72
C THR A 271 5.42 -6.18 -20.50
N GLN A 272 5.10 -7.47 -20.40
CA GLN A 272 4.32 -8.01 -19.29
C GLN A 272 5.06 -7.89 -17.95
N MET A 273 6.36 -8.18 -17.94
CA MET A 273 7.20 -8.02 -16.75
C MET A 273 7.23 -6.56 -16.28
N MET A 274 7.40 -5.63 -17.24
CA MET A 274 7.38 -4.19 -16.96
C MET A 274 6.03 -3.74 -16.37
N VAL A 275 4.92 -4.23 -16.92
CA VAL A 275 3.58 -3.93 -16.39
C VAL A 275 3.41 -4.47 -14.97
N PHE A 276 3.81 -5.71 -14.70
CA PHE A 276 3.67 -6.30 -13.36
C PHE A 276 4.47 -5.54 -12.30
N MET A 277 5.73 -5.21 -12.57
CA MET A 277 6.54 -4.48 -11.60
C MET A 277 5.99 -3.07 -11.32
N TRP A 278 5.52 -2.35 -12.35
CA TRP A 278 4.96 -0.99 -12.18
C TRP A 278 3.59 -1.00 -11.50
N ILE A 279 2.76 -2.02 -11.74
CA ILE A 279 1.52 -2.22 -10.98
C ILE A 279 1.86 -2.48 -9.51
N GLY A 280 2.82 -3.37 -9.22
CA GLY A 280 3.29 -3.64 -7.86
C GLY A 280 3.79 -2.37 -7.15
N SER A 281 4.65 -1.60 -7.82
CA SER A 281 5.15 -0.31 -7.31
C SER A 281 4.03 0.71 -7.09
N GLY A 282 3.07 0.80 -8.01
CA GLY A 282 1.93 1.71 -7.93
C GLY A 282 1.04 1.43 -6.72
N PHE A 283 0.68 0.16 -6.49
CA PHE A 283 -0.11 -0.23 -5.32
C PHE A 283 0.64 0.01 -4.00
N SER A 284 1.94 -0.30 -3.94
CA SER A 284 2.77 0.01 -2.78
C SER A 284 2.86 1.52 -2.51
N LEU A 285 2.94 2.35 -3.56
CA LEU A 285 2.96 3.81 -3.45
C LEU A 285 1.61 4.36 -2.93
N ILE A 286 0.49 3.87 -3.47
CA ILE A 286 -0.85 4.26 -3.01
C ILE A 286 -1.02 3.91 -1.53
N ALA A 287 -0.59 2.73 -1.10
CA ALA A 287 -0.62 2.33 0.30
C ALA A 287 0.19 3.28 1.20
N PHE A 288 1.38 3.70 0.76
CA PHE A 288 2.19 4.72 1.44
C PHE A 288 1.46 6.07 1.54
N ILE A 289 0.86 6.57 0.45
CA ILE A 289 0.12 7.84 0.44
C ILE A 289 -1.03 7.81 1.44
N LEU A 290 -1.77 6.71 1.54
CA LEU A 290 -2.84 6.54 2.53
C LEU A 290 -2.31 6.52 3.98
N GLN A 291 -1.14 5.92 4.20
CA GLN A 291 -0.48 5.91 5.50
C GLN A 291 0.02 7.32 5.89
N PHE A 292 0.65 8.03 4.96
CA PHE A 292 1.08 9.42 5.11
C PHE A 292 -0.12 10.33 5.42
N GLY A 293 -1.18 10.27 4.63
CA GLY A 293 -2.40 11.05 4.85
C GLY A 293 -3.02 10.79 6.22
N SER A 294 -3.00 9.55 6.71
CA SER A 294 -3.52 9.19 8.03
C SER A 294 -2.65 9.69 9.19
N CYS A 295 -1.33 9.73 9.00
CA CYS A 295 -0.38 10.34 9.94
C CYS A 295 -0.61 11.85 10.01
N CYS A 296 -0.66 12.52 8.85
CA CYS A 296 -0.92 13.96 8.72
C CYS A 296 -2.27 14.35 9.32
N ALA A 297 -3.32 13.57 9.07
CA ALA A 297 -4.62 13.73 9.68
C ALA A 297 -4.51 13.67 11.22
N SER A 298 -3.83 12.65 11.75
CA SER A 298 -3.65 12.48 13.20
C SER A 298 -2.82 13.61 13.83
N CYS A 299 -1.80 14.12 13.13
CA CYS A 299 -0.95 15.20 13.61
C CYS A 299 -1.64 16.57 13.48
N CYS A 300 -1.90 17.03 12.26
CA CYS A 300 -2.40 18.37 11.95
C CYS A 300 -3.89 18.51 12.28
N GLY A 301 -4.70 17.49 12.00
CA GLY A 301 -6.12 17.51 12.33
C GLY A 301 -6.38 17.46 13.84
N GLY A 302 -5.54 16.74 14.60
CA GLY A 302 -5.59 16.76 16.06
C GLY A 302 -5.21 18.12 16.64
N HIS A 303 -4.21 18.79 16.07
CA HIS A 303 -3.83 20.15 16.46
C HIS A 303 -4.95 21.17 16.18
N LYS A 304 -5.50 21.17 14.96
CA LYS A 304 -6.63 22.04 14.57
C LYS A 304 -7.83 21.85 15.50
N ALA A 305 -8.18 20.61 15.83
CA ALA A 305 -9.30 20.31 16.72
C ALA A 305 -9.08 20.85 18.15
N ARG A 306 -7.86 20.76 18.69
CA ARG A 306 -7.53 21.36 20.00
C ARG A 306 -7.57 22.89 19.97
N LYS A 307 -7.11 23.51 18.88
CA LYS A 307 -7.21 24.98 18.69
C LYS A 307 -8.66 25.45 18.67
N GLN A 308 -9.55 24.71 18.00
CA GLN A 308 -10.99 25.01 17.96
C GLN A 308 -11.63 24.94 19.34
N LEU A 309 -11.34 23.90 20.12
CA LEU A 309 -11.83 23.81 21.50
C LEU A 309 -11.36 24.96 22.38
N LYS A 310 -10.09 25.36 22.27
CA LYS A 310 -9.55 26.51 23.00
C LYS A 310 -10.27 27.81 22.62
N ALA A 311 -10.58 27.99 21.33
CA ALA A 311 -11.33 29.16 20.85
C ALA A 311 -12.78 29.20 21.36
N GLN A 312 -13.38 28.03 21.62
CA GLN A 312 -14.71 27.90 22.23
C GLN A 312 -14.70 28.00 23.77
N GLY A 313 -13.56 28.31 24.39
CA GLY A 313 -13.43 28.37 25.85
C GLY A 313 -13.36 27.00 26.54
N ILE A 314 -13.39 25.89 25.78
CA ILE A 314 -13.34 24.53 26.33
C ILE A 314 -11.87 24.14 26.57
N ASN A 315 -11.44 24.20 27.83
CA ASN A 315 -10.09 23.80 28.22
C ASN A 315 -9.99 22.27 28.35
N TYR A 316 -9.70 21.60 27.25
CA TYR A 316 -9.46 20.15 27.24
C TYR A 316 -8.13 19.80 27.92
N LYS A 317 -8.16 19.45 29.21
CA LYS A 317 -7.04 18.80 29.90
C LYS A 317 -7.16 17.28 29.75
N GLU A 318 -6.07 16.63 29.31
CA GLU A 318 -5.96 15.19 29.02
C GLU A 318 -6.20 14.28 30.27
N LYS A 319 -6.59 14.85 31.43
CA LYS A 319 -6.81 14.17 32.73
C LYS A 319 -8.12 14.51 33.48
N GLY A 320 -9.08 15.27 32.95
CA GLY A 320 -10.28 15.57 33.75
C GLY A 320 -11.47 16.11 32.97
N PHE A 321 -12.40 15.22 32.62
CA PHE A 321 -13.80 15.54 32.36
C PHE A 321 -14.65 14.32 32.76
N TYR A 322 -14.56 13.99 34.04
CA TYR A 322 -15.54 13.19 34.77
C TYR A 322 -15.70 13.92 36.10
N ASN A 323 -16.50 14.98 36.08
CA ASN A 323 -17.25 15.43 37.25
C ASN A 323 -18.47 16.15 36.71
N ASN A 324 -19.64 15.63 37.09
CA ASN A 324 -20.93 16.23 36.85
C ASN A 324 -20.88 17.70 37.24
N SER A 325 -21.05 18.60 36.28
CA SER A 325 -21.63 19.91 36.55
C SER A 325 -23.14 19.74 36.51
N GLN A 326 -23.68 19.21 37.61
CA GLN A 326 -25.06 19.44 37.99
C GLN A 326 -25.09 20.85 38.58
N SER A 327 -25.49 21.81 37.75
CA SER A 327 -25.91 23.13 38.19
C SER A 327 -27.21 23.44 37.46
N ASP A 328 -28.24 22.64 37.76
CA ASP A 328 -29.61 23.05 37.48
C ASP A 328 -30.01 24.03 38.59
N THR A 329 -29.73 25.31 38.37
CA THR A 329 -30.38 26.39 39.09
C THR A 329 -31.83 26.41 38.63
N TYR A 330 -32.71 25.71 39.35
CA TYR A 330 -34.15 25.91 39.24
C TYR A 330 -34.52 27.14 40.09
N THR A 331 -34.75 28.26 39.42
CA THR A 331 -35.46 29.39 39.99
C THR A 331 -36.93 28.98 40.17
N GLU A 332 -37.37 28.77 41.41
CA GLU A 332 -38.79 28.62 41.74
C GLU A 332 -39.55 29.93 41.46
N PRO A 333 -40.77 29.87 40.91
CA PRO A 333 -41.65 31.02 40.83
C PRO A 333 -42.32 31.24 42.19
N GLY A 334 -42.20 32.45 42.74
CA GLY A 334 -42.82 32.82 44.01
C GLY A 334 -44.35 32.88 43.97
N PRO A 335 -44.97 32.90 45.15
CA PRO A 335 -46.08 33.83 45.37
C PRO A 335 -46.06 34.56 46.73
N LEU A 336 -46.48 35.82 46.65
CA LEU A 336 -47.30 36.62 47.57
C LEU A 336 -46.82 36.93 49.01
N ALA A 337 -46.41 38.20 49.16
CA ALA A 337 -46.81 39.21 50.16
C ALA A 337 -47.15 38.78 51.60
N GLU A 338 -46.38 39.29 52.58
CA GLU A 338 -46.93 40.02 53.75
C GLU A 338 -45.83 40.82 54.48
N ASP A 339 -46.17 42.03 54.93
CA ASP A 339 -45.32 43.09 55.46
C ASP A 339 -44.87 42.86 56.92
N ARG A 340 -43.63 43.21 57.32
CA ARG A 340 -43.38 44.01 58.55
C ARG A 340 -41.93 44.49 58.77
N GLU A 341 -41.88 45.80 58.95
CA GLU A 341 -40.90 46.75 59.51
C GLU A 341 -39.97 46.32 60.68
N MET A 342 -38.75 46.88 60.62
CA MET A 342 -37.83 47.42 61.66
C MET A 342 -37.70 46.77 63.05
N ALA A 343 -36.45 46.45 63.45
CA ALA A 343 -35.65 47.26 64.39
C ALA A 343 -34.51 46.43 65.05
N GLU A 344 -33.28 46.95 65.00
CA GLU A 344 -32.21 46.67 65.98
C GLU A 344 -32.62 47.16 67.39
N PRO A 345 -32.10 46.58 68.49
CA PRO A 345 -30.94 47.21 69.14
C PRO A 345 -29.96 46.29 69.89
N HIS A 346 -28.69 46.68 69.81
CA HIS A 346 -27.66 46.84 70.87
C HIS A 346 -27.52 45.85 72.06
N ALA A 347 -26.32 45.26 72.08
CA ALA A 347 -25.26 45.37 73.11
C ALA A 347 -25.32 44.56 74.43
N VAL A 348 -24.10 44.15 74.87
CA VAL A 348 -23.51 44.24 76.23
C VAL A 348 -22.75 42.97 76.70
N THR A 349 -21.40 43.06 76.58
CA THR A 349 -20.28 42.79 77.54
C THR A 349 -19.78 41.40 77.99
N ARG A 350 -18.48 41.45 78.36
CA ARG A 350 -17.57 40.56 79.11
C ARG A 350 -16.84 39.49 78.27
N ASP A 351 -15.51 39.40 78.27
CA ASP A 351 -14.42 39.87 79.15
C ASP A 351 -13.20 40.41 78.39
#